data_AF-A0AA38BSA4-F1
#
_entry.id   AF-A0AA38BSA4-F1
#
_cell.length_a   1.000
_cell.length_b   1.000
_cell.length_c   1.000
_cell.angle_alpha   90.00
_cell.angle_beta   90.00
_cell.angle_gamma   90.00
#
_symmetry.space_group_name_H-M   'P 1'
#
loop_
_entity.id
_entity.type
_entity.pdbx_description
1 polymer ?
#
loop_
_entity_poly.entity_id
_entity_poly.type
_entity_poly.pdbx_seq_one_letter_code
_entity_poly.pdbx_strand_id
1 'polypeptide(L)'
;AVAEFLSTFILVLAGCGGIMVEARDKVLTHIGVAAVFGLTIMAMLYTVGHISGAHMNPAVSIAFSTVGKLPIKELPIYIVAQVVGATVAAAALKATVVNISIDVAVNSPVGKEIESLLFEFMLTFILMFVLSAMVTDPKAVGHMIGVAVGGTIAFCALFGG
;
A
#
# COMPACT_ATOMS: atom_id res chain seq x y z
N ALA A 1 -1.06 -13.37 -9.41
CA ALA A 1 -2.18 -12.58 -9.97
C ALA A 1 -3.37 -12.50 -9.02
N VAL A 2 -4.09 -13.59 -8.71
CA VAL A 2 -5.27 -13.54 -7.81
C VAL A 2 -4.92 -13.03 -6.41
N ALA A 3 -3.79 -13.49 -5.84
CA ALA A 3 -3.29 -13.00 -4.55
C ALA A 3 -3.08 -11.48 -4.57
N GLU A 4 -2.33 -10.96 -5.55
CA GLU A 4 -2.12 -9.51 -5.74
C GLU A 4 -3.41 -8.72 -5.91
N PHE A 5 -4.36 -9.22 -6.71
CA PHE A 5 -5.67 -8.60 -6.87
C PHE A 5 -6.40 -8.48 -5.53
N LEU A 6 -6.50 -9.58 -4.77
CA LEU A 6 -7.21 -9.60 -3.50
C LEU A 6 -6.51 -8.75 -2.44
N SER A 7 -5.18 -8.81 -2.35
CA SER A 7 -4.44 -8.02 -1.37
C SER A 7 -4.50 -6.53 -1.66
N THR A 8 -4.40 -6.12 -2.94
CA THR A 8 -4.57 -4.70 -3.31
C THR A 8 -6.01 -4.24 -3.13
N PHE A 9 -6.99 -5.10 -3.44
CA PHE A 9 -8.39 -4.80 -3.16
C PHE A 9 -8.61 -4.54 -1.67
N ILE A 10 -8.13 -5.42 -0.79
CA ILE A 10 -8.26 -5.26 0.67
C ILE A 10 -7.52 -4.01 1.16
N LEU A 11 -6.30 -3.75 0.66
CA LEU A 11 -5.54 -2.55 0.98
C LEU A 11 -6.33 -1.26 0.69
N VAL A 12 -6.87 -1.13 -0.53
CA VAL A 12 -7.62 0.06 -0.93
C VAL A 12 -8.95 0.13 -0.20
N LEU A 13 -9.67 -0.99 -0.05
CA LEU A 13 -10.94 -1.03 0.66
C LEU A 13 -10.78 -0.57 2.12
N ALA A 14 -9.76 -1.07 2.82
CA ALA A 14 -9.53 -0.75 4.22
C ALA A 14 -8.92 0.65 4.38
N GLY A 15 -7.85 0.98 3.65
CA GLY A 15 -7.15 2.25 3.75
C GLY A 15 -8.02 3.45 3.35
N CYS A 16 -8.53 3.45 2.11
CA CYS A 16 -9.42 4.50 1.63
C CYS A 16 -10.75 4.49 2.39
N GLY A 17 -11.27 3.32 2.76
CA GLY A 17 -12.45 3.21 3.63
C GLY A 17 -12.23 3.85 5.00
N GLY A 18 -11.04 3.68 5.59
CA GLY A 18 -10.63 4.34 6.83
C GLY A 18 -10.64 5.86 6.72
N ILE A 19 -10.12 6.41 5.61
CA ILE A 19 -10.20 7.86 5.32
C ILE A 19 -11.66 8.31 5.24
N MET A 20 -12.52 7.55 4.57
CA MET A 20 -13.95 7.89 4.43
C MET A 20 -14.70 7.82 5.76
N VAL A 21 -14.40 6.82 6.60
CA VAL A 21 -14.96 6.73 7.97
C VAL A 21 -14.49 7.90 8.82
N GLU A 22 -13.23 8.30 8.72
CA GLU A 22 -12.73 9.50 9.41
C GLU A 22 -13.39 10.78 8.91
N ALA A 23 -13.63 10.90 7.60
CA ALA A 23 -14.34 12.04 7.03
C ALA A 23 -15.78 12.15 7.57
N ARG A 24 -16.43 11.00 7.83
CA ARG A 24 -17.81 10.91 8.33
C ARG A 24 -17.92 11.13 9.83
N ASP A 25 -17.18 10.32 10.59
CA ASP A 25 -17.44 10.09 12.01
C ASP A 25 -16.39 10.76 12.91
N LYS A 26 -15.23 11.17 12.35
CA LYS A 26 -14.14 11.87 13.05
C LYS A 26 -13.56 11.11 14.25
N VAL A 27 -13.56 9.78 14.19
CA VAL A 27 -13.17 8.89 15.30
C VAL A 27 -11.77 8.30 15.14
N LEU A 28 -11.33 8.04 13.91
CA LEU A 28 -10.06 7.36 13.65
C LEU A 28 -8.88 8.30 13.88
N THR A 29 -9.04 9.60 13.62
CA THR A 29 -7.97 10.59 13.54
C THR A 29 -6.91 10.22 12.50
N HIS A 30 -5.91 11.09 12.30
CA HIS A 30 -4.77 10.78 11.42
C HIS A 30 -4.04 9.49 11.82
N ILE A 31 -3.89 9.27 13.13
CA ILE A 31 -3.16 8.11 13.68
C ILE A 31 -3.89 6.81 13.34
N GLY A 32 -5.22 6.77 13.47
CA GLY A 32 -6.01 5.60 13.16
C GLY A 32 -6.00 5.27 11.68
N VAL A 33 -6.07 6.28 10.79
CA VAL A 33 -5.97 6.05 9.34
C VAL A 33 -4.61 5.45 8.98
N ALA A 34 -3.51 6.02 9.49
CA ALA A 34 -2.18 5.48 9.26
C ALA A 34 -2.02 4.04 9.78
N ALA A 35 -2.61 3.74 10.95
CA ALA A 35 -2.63 2.40 11.51
C ALA A 35 -3.42 1.42 10.63
N VAL A 36 -4.57 1.81 10.07
CA VAL A 36 -5.36 0.97 9.16
C VAL A 36 -4.54 0.56 7.93
N PHE A 37 -3.83 1.50 7.30
CA PHE A 37 -2.96 1.19 6.17
C PHE A 37 -1.85 0.19 6.55
N GLY A 38 -1.09 0.48 7.60
CA GLY A 38 0.03 -0.37 8.01
C GLY A 38 -0.39 -1.76 8.48
N LEU A 39 -1.46 -1.86 9.28
CA LEU A 39 -2.01 -3.14 9.74
C LEU A 39 -2.56 -3.97 8.58
N THR A 40 -3.17 -3.33 7.58
CA THR A 40 -3.67 -4.03 6.40
C THR A 40 -2.54 -4.64 5.58
N ILE A 41 -1.48 -3.86 5.33
CA ILE A 41 -0.27 -4.37 4.66
C ILE A 41 0.36 -5.52 5.44
N MET A 42 0.51 -5.37 6.76
CA MET A 42 1.04 -6.43 7.62
C MET A 42 0.22 -7.71 7.51
N ALA A 43 -1.11 -7.61 7.61
CA ALA A 43 -2.02 -8.74 7.52
C ALA A 43 -1.93 -9.43 6.15
N MET A 44 -1.91 -8.66 5.07
CA MET A 44 -1.84 -9.21 3.70
C MET A 44 -0.48 -9.86 3.40
N LEU A 45 0.63 -9.27 3.88
CA LEU A 45 1.95 -9.91 3.77
C LEU A 45 1.99 -11.26 4.49
N TYR A 46 1.43 -11.35 5.69
CA TYR A 46 1.37 -12.64 6.40
C TYR A 46 0.40 -13.65 5.76
N THR A 47 -0.66 -13.17 5.11
CA THR A 47 -1.68 -14.04 4.53
C THR A 47 -1.27 -14.57 3.15
N VAL A 48 -0.84 -13.69 2.25
CA VAL A 48 -0.58 -14.04 0.83
C VAL A 48 0.84 -13.72 0.35
N GLY A 49 1.72 -13.24 1.25
CA GLY A 49 3.13 -12.97 0.93
C GLY A 49 3.89 -14.20 0.47
N HIS A 50 3.59 -15.38 1.04
CA HIS A 50 4.19 -16.65 0.60
C HIS A 50 3.71 -17.11 -0.79
N ILE A 51 2.60 -16.57 -1.29
CA ILE A 51 2.01 -16.92 -2.60
C ILE A 51 2.57 -16.03 -3.71
N SER A 52 2.67 -14.72 -3.46
CA SER A 52 2.96 -13.73 -4.51
C SER A 52 4.03 -12.70 -4.15
N GLY A 53 4.52 -12.70 -2.92
CA GLY A 53 5.29 -11.60 -2.34
C GLY A 53 4.40 -10.49 -1.75
N ALA A 54 3.09 -10.48 -2.06
CA ALA A 54 2.13 -9.46 -1.64
C ALA A 54 2.69 -8.04 -1.90
N HIS A 55 3.06 -7.77 -3.14
CA HIS A 55 3.63 -6.49 -3.52
C HIS A 55 2.61 -5.37 -3.34
N MET A 56 1.35 -5.66 -3.69
CA MET A 56 0.20 -4.77 -3.54
C MET A 56 0.34 -3.40 -4.22
N ASN A 57 1.41 -3.20 -5.00
CA ASN A 57 1.86 -1.91 -5.48
C ASN A 57 2.73 -2.10 -6.74
N PRO A 58 2.44 -1.36 -7.83
CA PRO A 58 3.25 -1.39 -9.05
C PRO A 58 4.72 -0.99 -8.81
N ALA A 59 4.98 0.05 -8.00
CA ALA A 59 6.34 0.51 -7.71
C ALA A 59 7.16 -0.56 -6.96
N VAL A 60 6.53 -1.26 -6.01
CA VAL A 60 7.14 -2.42 -5.34
C VAL A 60 7.48 -3.52 -6.35
N SER A 61 6.56 -3.84 -7.26
CA SER A 61 6.76 -4.89 -8.26
C SER A 61 7.89 -4.53 -9.22
N ILE A 62 7.99 -3.26 -9.62
CA ILE A 62 9.09 -2.74 -10.43
C ILE A 62 10.41 -2.89 -9.66
N ALA A 63 10.47 -2.46 -8.40
CA ALA A 63 11.68 -2.60 -7.57
C ALA A 63 12.10 -4.07 -7.42
N PHE A 64 11.16 -4.99 -7.22
CA PHE A 64 11.47 -6.42 -7.12
C PHE A 64 11.97 -6.98 -8.45
N SER A 65 11.47 -6.47 -9.56
CA SER A 65 11.96 -6.84 -10.89
C SER A 65 13.38 -6.34 -11.13
N THR A 66 13.77 -5.18 -10.62
CA THR A 66 15.14 -4.64 -10.80
C THR A 66 16.17 -5.36 -9.93
N VAL A 67 15.78 -5.85 -8.75
CA VAL A 67 16.66 -6.65 -7.87
C VAL A 67 16.59 -8.16 -8.15
N GLY A 68 15.92 -8.59 -9.23
CA GLY A 68 15.86 -9.99 -9.67
C GLY A 68 14.99 -10.90 -8.78
N LYS A 69 14.10 -10.32 -7.97
CA LYS A 69 13.16 -11.05 -7.09
C LYS A 69 11.79 -11.30 -7.75
N LEU A 70 11.48 -10.59 -8.83
CA LEU A 70 10.34 -10.84 -9.71
C LEU A 70 10.83 -11.00 -11.16
N PRO A 71 10.48 -12.07 -11.87
CA PRO A 71 10.78 -12.17 -13.30
C PRO A 71 10.11 -11.01 -14.06
N ILE A 72 10.89 -10.27 -14.87
CA ILE A 72 10.38 -9.11 -15.61
C ILE A 72 9.17 -9.44 -16.52
N LYS A 73 9.06 -10.70 -16.96
CA LYS A 73 7.92 -11.19 -17.75
C LYS A 73 6.61 -11.27 -16.95
N GLU A 74 6.69 -11.40 -15.63
CA GLU A 74 5.52 -11.44 -14.73
C GLU A 74 5.12 -10.05 -14.23
N LEU A 75 6.01 -9.05 -14.35
CA LEU A 75 5.73 -7.67 -13.93
C LEU A 75 4.40 -7.11 -14.50
N PRO A 76 4.07 -7.28 -15.80
CA PRO A 76 2.81 -6.76 -16.33
C PRO A 76 1.56 -7.36 -15.67
N ILE A 77 1.56 -8.67 -15.37
CA ILE A 77 0.39 -9.33 -14.78
C ILE A 77 0.19 -8.92 -13.31
N TYR A 78 1.28 -8.60 -12.61
CA TYR A 78 1.22 -8.03 -11.26
C TYR A 78 0.58 -6.65 -11.28
N ILE A 79 1.08 -5.75 -12.14
CA ILE A 79 0.57 -4.37 -12.25
C ILE A 79 -0.91 -4.38 -12.63
N VAL A 80 -1.30 -5.20 -13.61
CA VAL A 80 -2.72 -5.31 -14.02
C VAL A 80 -3.59 -5.81 -12.86
N ALA A 81 -3.16 -6.87 -12.15
CA ALA A 81 -3.93 -7.39 -11.02
C ALA A 81 -4.11 -6.35 -9.91
N GLN A 82 -3.05 -5.58 -9.60
CA GLN A 82 -3.07 -4.53 -8.58
C GLN A 82 -4.01 -3.39 -8.98
N VAL A 83 -3.87 -2.86 -10.21
CA VAL A 83 -4.73 -1.77 -10.71
C VAL A 83 -6.19 -2.19 -10.76
N VAL A 84 -6.48 -3.40 -11.22
CA VAL A 84 -7.86 -3.93 -11.25
C VAL A 84 -8.39 -4.13 -9.83
N GLY A 85 -7.58 -4.65 -8.90
CA GLY A 85 -7.95 -4.80 -7.49
C GLY A 85 -8.28 -3.47 -6.81
N ALA A 86 -7.43 -2.46 -6.99
CA ALA A 86 -7.64 -1.11 -6.49
C ALA A 86 -8.92 -0.48 -7.08
N THR A 87 -9.14 -0.64 -8.38
CA THR A 87 -10.32 -0.09 -9.08
C THR A 87 -11.61 -0.71 -8.56
N VAL A 88 -11.63 -2.05 -8.40
CA VAL A 88 -12.80 -2.76 -7.87
C VAL A 88 -13.07 -2.38 -6.40
N ALA A 89 -12.03 -2.16 -5.60
CA ALA A 89 -12.18 -1.68 -4.23
C ALA A 89 -12.76 -0.26 -4.17
N ALA A 90 -12.28 0.66 -5.00
CA ALA A 90 -12.84 1.99 -5.10
C ALA A 90 -14.32 1.97 -5.53
N ALA A 91 -14.68 1.11 -6.49
CA ALA A 91 -16.07 0.92 -6.90
C ALA A 91 -16.94 0.34 -5.77
N ALA A 92 -16.41 -0.60 -4.97
CA ALA A 92 -17.09 -1.15 -3.81
C ALA A 92 -17.33 -0.09 -2.73
N LEU A 93 -16.33 0.76 -2.45
CA LEU A 93 -16.47 1.89 -1.52
C LEU A 93 -17.53 2.89 -1.98
N LYS A 94 -17.57 3.19 -3.29
CA LYS A 94 -18.63 4.05 -3.88
C LYS A 94 -20.04 3.51 -3.60
N ALA A 95 -20.19 2.19 -3.66
CA ALA A 95 -21.48 1.53 -3.51
C ALA A 95 -21.90 1.41 -2.03
N THR A 96 -20.95 1.27 -1.10
CA THR A 96 -21.23 1.00 0.31
C THR A 96 -21.22 2.26 1.19
N VAL A 97 -20.37 3.24 0.89
CA VAL A 97 -20.24 4.48 1.66
C VAL A 97 -21.04 5.59 0.97
N VAL A 98 -22.36 5.44 1.02
CA VAL A 98 -23.30 6.38 0.41
C VAL A 98 -23.12 7.76 1.08
N ASN A 99 -23.01 8.81 0.25
CA ASN A 99 -22.88 10.23 0.63
C ASN A 99 -21.47 10.76 0.96
N ILE A 100 -20.39 10.01 0.69
CA ILE A 100 -19.02 10.52 0.80
C ILE A 100 -18.34 10.41 -0.56
N SER A 101 -17.81 11.52 -1.06
CA SER A 101 -17.04 11.53 -2.31
C SER A 101 -15.76 10.72 -2.14
N ILE A 102 -15.50 9.82 -3.09
CA ILE A 102 -14.26 9.01 -3.13
C ILE A 102 -13.03 9.90 -3.26
N ASP A 103 -13.19 11.09 -3.85
CA ASP A 103 -12.10 12.07 -4.04
C ASP A 103 -11.43 12.45 -2.72
N VAL A 104 -12.10 12.30 -1.58
CA VAL A 104 -11.53 12.53 -0.24
C VAL A 104 -10.44 11.51 0.10
N ALA A 105 -10.49 10.31 -0.48
CA ALA A 105 -9.53 9.24 -0.24
C ALA A 105 -8.40 9.18 -1.29
N VAL A 106 -8.27 10.23 -2.11
CA VAL A 106 -7.20 10.38 -3.11
C VAL A 106 -6.19 11.40 -2.61
N ASN A 107 -4.90 11.06 -2.70
CA ASN A 107 -3.82 11.97 -2.33
C ASN A 107 -3.80 13.18 -3.27
N SER A 108 -3.80 14.37 -2.69
CA SER A 108 -3.71 15.63 -3.43
C SER A 108 -2.40 16.34 -3.07
N PRO A 109 -1.66 16.91 -4.05
CA PRO A 109 -0.43 17.66 -3.77
C PRO A 109 -0.68 18.80 -2.79
N VAL A 110 0.19 18.92 -1.80
CA VAL A 110 0.21 20.04 -0.86
C VAL A 110 1.34 20.98 -1.26
N GLY A 111 1.03 22.25 -1.53
CA GLY A 111 2.02 23.24 -1.96
C GLY A 111 2.39 23.09 -3.44
N LYS A 112 3.68 23.23 -3.77
CA LYS A 112 4.14 23.09 -5.16
C LYS A 112 4.24 21.63 -5.56
N GLU A 113 3.91 21.33 -6.80
CA GLU A 113 4.00 19.97 -7.35
C GLU A 113 5.39 19.34 -7.16
N ILE A 114 6.46 20.14 -7.31
CA ILE A 114 7.83 19.68 -7.12
C ILE A 114 8.13 19.29 -5.65
N GLU A 115 7.53 19.98 -4.69
CA GLU A 115 7.71 19.71 -3.26
C GLU A 115 6.98 18.41 -2.87
N SER A 116 5.74 18.24 -3.34
CA SER A 116 4.97 17.00 -3.17
C SER A 116 5.66 15.81 -3.83
N LEU A 117 6.19 15.98 -5.06
CA LEU A 117 6.93 14.94 -5.76
C LEU A 117 8.19 14.51 -5.00
N LEU A 118 8.98 15.47 -4.50
CA LEU A 118 10.18 15.18 -3.72
C LEU A 118 9.82 14.44 -2.42
N PHE A 119 8.71 14.82 -1.78
CA PHE A 119 8.26 14.20 -0.57
C PHE A 119 7.77 12.76 -0.78
N GLU A 120 6.94 12.52 -1.80
CA GLU A 120 6.54 11.16 -2.20
C GLU A 120 7.74 10.28 -2.57
N PHE A 121 8.72 10.86 -3.27
CA PHE A 121 9.96 10.15 -3.60
C PHE A 121 10.72 9.72 -2.33
N MET A 122 10.86 10.60 -1.34
CA MET A 122 11.52 10.28 -0.06
C MET A 122 10.79 9.17 0.70
N LEU A 123 9.46 9.25 0.82
CA LEU A 123 8.64 8.24 1.49
C LEU A 123 8.72 6.89 0.78
N THR A 124 8.62 6.90 -0.56
CA THR A 124 8.73 5.69 -1.39
C THR A 124 10.13 5.08 -1.28
N PHE A 125 11.18 5.91 -1.25
CA PHE A 125 12.55 5.45 -1.03
C PHE A 125 12.69 4.72 0.31
N ILE A 126 12.15 5.27 1.40
CA ILE A 126 12.17 4.63 2.72
C ILE A 126 11.48 3.26 2.67
N LEU A 127 10.29 3.19 2.07
CA LEU A 127 9.55 1.94 1.90
C LEU A 127 10.34 0.92 1.07
N MET A 128 10.86 1.32 -0.09
CA MET A 128 11.62 0.44 -0.97
C MET A 128 12.92 -0.03 -0.31
N PHE A 129 13.59 0.83 0.46
CA PHE A 129 14.80 0.48 1.20
C PHE A 129 14.52 -0.59 2.25
N VAL A 130 13.52 -0.40 3.12
CA VAL A 130 13.14 -1.39 4.15
C VAL A 130 12.72 -2.69 3.49
N LEU A 131 11.85 -2.64 2.49
CA LEU A 131 11.32 -3.83 1.84
C LEU A 131 12.43 -4.61 1.11
N SER A 132 13.30 -3.92 0.36
CA SER A 132 14.41 -4.56 -0.34
C SER A 132 15.37 -5.20 0.64
N ALA A 133 15.78 -4.48 1.69
CA ALA A 133 16.66 -5.02 2.73
C ALA A 133 16.11 -6.30 3.35
N MET A 134 14.81 -6.34 3.66
CA MET A 134 14.15 -7.52 4.24
C MET A 134 14.10 -8.72 3.29
N VAL A 135 14.09 -8.51 1.97
CA VAL A 135 13.95 -9.58 0.96
C VAL A 135 15.28 -10.01 0.34
N THR A 136 16.28 -9.12 0.31
CA THR A 136 17.57 -9.40 -0.31
C THR A 136 18.63 -9.86 0.69
N ASP A 137 18.57 -9.43 1.95
CA ASP A 137 19.59 -9.79 2.95
C ASP A 137 19.26 -11.13 3.64
N PRO A 138 20.09 -12.18 3.50
CA PRO A 138 19.91 -13.45 4.20
C PRO A 138 19.95 -13.33 5.73
N LYS A 139 20.55 -12.25 6.27
CA LYS A 139 20.61 -11.97 7.71
C LYS A 139 19.34 -11.31 8.24
N ALA A 140 18.46 -10.83 7.36
CA ALA A 140 17.20 -10.22 7.77
C ALA A 140 16.28 -11.25 8.43
N VAL A 141 15.50 -10.79 9.42
CA VAL A 141 14.54 -11.62 10.13
C VAL A 141 13.29 -11.81 9.26
N GLY A 142 13.34 -12.74 8.31
CA GLY A 142 12.32 -12.89 7.26
C GLY A 142 10.89 -13.09 7.76
N HIS A 143 10.69 -13.76 8.90
CA HIS A 143 9.35 -13.93 9.49
C HIS A 143 8.76 -12.62 10.07
N MET A 144 9.56 -11.57 10.24
CA MET A 144 9.12 -10.25 10.69
C MET A 144 8.85 -9.28 9.53
N ILE A 145 8.91 -9.73 8.27
CA ILE A 145 8.73 -8.86 7.10
C ILE A 145 7.39 -8.13 7.10
N GLY A 146 6.31 -8.79 7.51
CA GLY A 146 4.99 -8.16 7.61
C GLY A 146 4.98 -7.00 8.60
N VAL A 147 5.56 -7.19 9.79
CA VAL A 147 5.69 -6.14 10.82
C VAL A 147 6.59 -5.01 10.34
N ALA A 148 7.74 -5.32 9.76
CA ALA A 148 8.68 -4.31 9.28
C ALA A 148 8.05 -3.42 8.20
N VAL A 149 7.49 -4.04 7.16
CA VAL A 149 6.92 -3.32 6.01
C VAL A 149 5.61 -2.61 6.38
N GLY A 150 4.72 -3.28 7.12
CA GLY A 150 3.49 -2.66 7.61
C GLY A 150 3.75 -1.49 8.57
N GLY A 151 4.74 -1.64 9.45
CA GLY A 151 5.22 -0.56 10.32
C GLY A 151 5.80 0.61 9.53
N THR A 152 6.58 0.36 8.47
CA THR A 152 7.09 1.41 7.58
C THR A 152 5.96 2.14 6.86
N ILE A 153 4.93 1.45 6.39
CA ILE A 153 3.76 2.09 5.76
C ILE A 153 3.01 2.97 6.77
N ALA A 154 2.74 2.46 7.97
CA ALA A 154 2.11 3.26 9.03
C ALA A 154 2.96 4.50 9.37
N PHE A 155 4.27 4.33 9.51
CA PHE A 155 5.21 5.42 9.75
C PHE A 155 5.19 6.46 8.62
N CYS A 156 5.26 6.01 7.36
CA CYS A 156 5.20 6.90 6.20
C CYS A 156 3.88 7.65 6.12
N ALA A 157 2.75 7.02 6.45
CA ALA A 157 1.45 7.70 6.51
C ALA A 157 1.36 8.70 7.68
N LEU A 158 1.87 8.35 8.86
CA LEU A 158 1.92 9.26 10.01
C LEU A 158 2.73 10.52 9.72
N PHE A 159 3.90 10.36 9.08
CA PHE A 159 4.78 11.47 8.73
C PHE A 159 4.32 12.21 7.46
N GLY A 160 3.76 11.47 6.51
CA GLY A 160 3.47 11.94 5.16
C GLY A 160 2.15 12.69 5.02
N GLY A 161 1.14 12.33 5.83
CA GLY A 161 -0.24 12.72 5.55
C GLY A 161 -0.94 11.65 4.71
#